data_AF-A0A7L3C9Q9-F1
#
_entry.id   AF-A0A7L3C9Q9-F1
#
_cell.length_a   1.000
_cell.length_b   1.000
_cell.length_c   1.000
_cell.angle_alpha   90.00
_cell.angle_beta   90.00
_cell.angle_gamma   90.00
#
_symmetry.space_group_name_H-M   'P 1'
#
loop_
_entity.id
_entity.type
_entity.pdbx_description
1 polymer ?
#
loop_
_entity_poly.entity_id
_entity_poly.type
_entity_poly.pdbx_seq_one_letter_code
_entity_poly.pdbx_strand_id
1 'polypeptide(L)'
;ATPRSTARQLVREALERYGLAPEEGTSEEYVLCDVVGRPGGAGGAWQVEYLRPVGDAERPLVLQDVWKPKTGCSRRFEIRRRQEVER
;
A
#
# COMPACT_ATOMS: atom_id res chain seq x y z
N ALA A 1 10.46 4.83 7.33
CA ALA A 1 9.08 5.18 7.74
C ALA A 1 9.01 5.34 9.26
N THR A 2 8.26 6.33 9.75
CA THR A 2 7.99 6.56 11.19
C THR A 2 6.47 6.64 11.44
N PRO A 3 5.97 6.54 12.68
CA PRO A 3 4.54 6.69 12.97
C PRO A 3 3.94 8.05 12.53
N ARG A 4 4.77 9.06 12.24
CA ARG A 4 4.33 10.37 11.73
C ARG A 4 4.34 10.46 10.21
N SER A 5 4.97 9.52 9.51
CA SER A 5 5.05 9.51 8.05
C SER A 5 3.66 9.34 7.43
N THR A 6 3.32 10.21 6.50
CA THR A 6 2.05 10.11 5.76
C THR A 6 2.15 9.14 4.59
N ALA A 7 1.02 8.64 4.10
CA ALA A 7 1.01 7.76 2.93
C ALA A 7 1.69 8.41 1.71
N ARG A 8 1.42 9.70 1.45
CA ARG A 8 2.06 10.45 0.35
C ARG A 8 3.59 10.51 0.47
N GLN A 9 4.11 10.71 1.68
CA GLN A 9 5.56 10.71 1.92
C GLN A 9 6.16 9.33 1.65
N LEU A 10 5.50 8.25 2.09
CA LEU A 10 5.99 6.89 1.87
C LEU A 10 5.95 6.48 0.39
N VAL A 11 4.93 6.89 -0.36
CA VAL A 11 4.87 6.68 -1.81
C VAL A 11 6.04 7.37 -2.49
N ARG A 12 6.28 8.65 -2.20
CA ARG A 12 7.41 9.40 -2.75
C ARG A 12 8.75 8.70 -2.47
N GLU A 13 9.04 8.39 -1.21
CA GLU A 13 10.29 7.72 -0.82
C GLU A 13 10.47 6.37 -1.51
N ALA A 14 9.38 5.61 -1.71
CA ALA A 14 9.45 4.33 -2.38
C ALA A 14 9.72 4.48 -3.87
N LEU A 15 9.04 5.41 -4.55
CA LEU A 15 9.28 5.72 -5.97
C LEU A 15 10.74 6.13 -6.20
N GLU A 16 11.28 6.99 -5.36
CA GLU A 16 12.70 7.37 -5.38
C GLU A 16 13.62 6.14 -5.24
N ARG A 17 13.33 5.23 -4.30
CA ARG A 17 14.10 3.99 -4.11
C ARG A 17 14.02 3.02 -5.29
N TYR A 18 12.93 3.06 -6.07
CA TYR A 18 12.77 2.26 -7.29
C TYR A 18 13.38 2.93 -8.53
N GLY A 19 14.04 4.08 -8.39
CA GLY A 19 14.59 4.83 -9.53
C GLY A 19 13.53 5.51 -10.39
N LEU A 20 12.28 5.53 -9.93
CA LEU A 20 11.19 6.33 -10.50
C LEU A 20 11.31 7.71 -9.85
N ALA A 21 12.36 8.46 -10.23
CA ALA A 21 12.56 9.81 -9.75
C ALA A 21 11.26 10.59 -9.97
N PRO A 22 10.57 11.04 -8.91
CA PRO A 22 9.28 11.67 -9.08
C PRO A 22 9.52 13.02 -9.74
N GLU A 23 9.21 13.12 -11.03
CA GLU A 23 8.93 14.41 -11.65
C GLU A 23 7.77 15.06 -10.87
N GLU A 24 7.63 16.39 -10.97
CA GLU A 24 6.51 17.06 -10.32
C GLU A 24 5.18 16.41 -10.75
N GLY A 25 4.44 15.86 -9.79
CA GLY A 25 3.16 15.21 -10.03
C GLY A 25 3.20 13.68 -10.16
N THR A 26 4.36 13.04 -10.42
CA THR A 26 4.41 11.56 -10.57
C THR A 26 3.89 10.84 -9.33
N SER A 27 4.21 11.33 -8.12
CA SER A 27 3.70 10.71 -6.88
C SER A 27 2.18 10.79 -6.73
N GLU A 28 1.52 11.73 -7.41
CA GLU A 28 0.06 11.87 -7.38
C GLU A 28 -0.65 10.85 -8.27
N GLU A 29 0.05 10.24 -9.24
CA GLU A 29 -0.48 9.12 -10.02
C GLU A 29 -0.53 7.80 -9.23
N TYR A 30 0.15 7.75 -8.08
CA TYR A 30 0.25 6.55 -7.25
C TYR A 30 -0.45 6.72 -5.92
N VAL A 31 -0.91 5.60 -5.36
CA VAL A 31 -1.54 5.53 -4.06
C VAL A 31 -1.00 4.32 -3.30
N LEU A 32 -0.85 4.49 -1.99
CA LEU A 32 -0.56 3.37 -1.10
C LEU A 32 -1.86 2.62 -0.82
N CYS A 33 -1.84 1.31 -0.98
CA CYS A 33 -2.98 0.44 -0.73
C CYS A 33 -2.71 -0.45 0.46
N ASP A 34 -3.66 -0.52 1.39
CA ASP A 34 -3.71 -1.54 2.42
C ASP A 34 -4.41 -2.77 1.85
N VAL A 35 -3.66 -3.86 1.66
CA VAL A 35 -4.13 -5.03 0.90
C VAL A 35 -4.15 -6.24 1.82
N VAL A 36 -5.29 -6.93 1.81
CA VAL A 36 -5.49 -8.21 2.49
C VAL A 36 -5.78 -9.28 1.48
N GLY A 37 -5.19 -10.43 1.71
CA GLY A 37 -5.33 -11.58 0.85
C GLY A 37 -5.01 -12.87 1.59
N ARG A 38 -5.01 -13.98 0.85
CA ARG A 38 -4.69 -15.29 1.40
C ARG A 38 -3.49 -15.88 0.70
N PRO A 39 -2.63 -16.64 1.42
CA PRO A 39 -1.66 -17.49 0.75
C PRO A 39 -2.42 -18.44 -0.18
N GLY A 40 -1.88 -18.67 -1.38
CA GLY A 40 -2.40 -19.75 -2.21
C GLY A 40 -2.23 -21.09 -1.51
N GLY A 41 -2.98 -22.11 -1.93
CA GLY A 41 -2.77 -23.49 -1.48
C GLY A 41 -1.39 -24.02 -1.84
N ALA A 42 -1.16 -25.34 -1.76
CA ALA A 42 0.15 -25.94 -2.07
C ALA A 42 0.68 -25.52 -3.45
N GLY A 43 1.62 -24.58 -3.49
CA GLY A 43 2.22 -24.01 -4.69
C GLY A 43 1.49 -22.82 -5.33
N GLY A 44 0.38 -22.35 -4.76
CA GLY A 44 -0.41 -21.23 -5.30
C GLY A 44 0.15 -19.85 -4.96
N ALA A 45 0.02 -18.90 -5.89
CA ALA A 45 0.36 -17.51 -5.64
C ALA A 45 -0.62 -16.86 -4.63
N TRP A 46 -0.11 -15.90 -3.86
CA TRP A 46 -0.93 -15.11 -2.94
C TRP A 46 -2.03 -14.35 -3.71
N GLN A 47 -3.27 -14.45 -3.23
CA GLN A 47 -4.45 -13.84 -3.88
C GLN A 47 -4.99 -12.68 -3.06
N VAL A 48 -5.20 -11.54 -3.71
CA VAL A 48 -5.87 -10.36 -3.13
C VAL A 48 -7.33 -10.70 -2.89
N GLU A 49 -7.82 -10.49 -1.67
CA GLU A 49 -9.26 -10.58 -1.35
C GLU A 49 -9.89 -9.20 -1.18
N TYR A 50 -9.14 -8.27 -0.60
CA TYR A 50 -9.61 -6.92 -0.33
C TYR A 50 -8.46 -5.92 -0.44
N LEU A 51 -8.81 -4.74 -0.92
CA LEU A 51 -7.89 -3.61 -1.05
C LEU A 51 -8.61 -2.35 -0.62
N ARG A 52 -7.88 -1.48 0.11
CA ARG A 52 -8.32 -0.13 0.43
C ARG A 52 -7.21 0.88 0.06
N PRO A 53 -7.47 1.87 -0.80
CA PRO A 53 -6.55 3.01 -0.93
C PRO A 53 -6.44 3.75 0.41
N VAL A 54 -5.21 4.05 0.81
CA VAL A 54 -4.88 4.78 2.03
C VAL A 54 -4.77 6.26 1.66
N GLY A 55 -5.56 7.10 2.32
CA GLY A 55 -5.58 8.53 2.04
C GLY A 55 -4.22 9.18 2.28
N ASP A 56 -3.90 10.20 1.49
CA ASP A 56 -2.58 10.85 1.44
C ASP A 56 -2.05 11.30 2.80
N ALA A 57 -2.94 11.76 3.68
CA ALA A 57 -2.64 12.26 5.01
C ALA A 57 -2.73 11.20 6.12
N GLU A 58 -3.23 9.99 5.82
CA GLU A 58 -3.23 8.89 6.78
C GLU A 58 -1.80 8.47 7.12
N ARG A 59 -1.62 7.82 8.28
CA ARG A 59 -0.32 7.36 8.81
C ARG A 59 -0.26 5.83 8.74
N PRO A 60 0.33 5.24 7.69
CA PRO A 60 0.22 3.80 7.42
C PRO A 60 0.81 2.93 8.53
N LEU A 61 1.86 3.39 9.20
CA LEU A 61 2.44 2.65 10.33
C LEU A 61 1.51 2.60 11.55
N VAL A 62 0.75 3.67 11.82
CA VAL A 62 -0.27 3.63 12.89
C VAL A 62 -1.35 2.61 12.54
N LEU A 63 -1.82 2.62 11.29
CA LEU A 63 -2.77 1.62 10.78
C LEU A 63 -2.21 0.19 10.83
N GLN A 64 -0.91 0.00 10.64
CA GLN A 64 -0.22 -1.29 10.75
C GLN A 64 -0.30 -1.86 12.16
N ASP A 65 -0.17 -1.00 13.16
CA ASP A 65 -0.10 -1.38 14.56
C ASP A 65 -1.49 -1.69 15.14
N VAL A 66 -2.51 -0.89 14.81
CA VAL A 66 -3.84 -0.97 15.44
C VAL A 66 -4.80 -1.94 14.76
N TRP A 67 -4.45 -2.49 13.59
CA TRP A 67 -5.34 -3.39 12.84
C TRP A 67 -4.61 -4.63 12.30
N LYS A 68 -5.22 -5.80 12.48
CA LYS A 68 -4.69 -7.10 12.04
C LYS A 68 -5.71 -7.81 11.14
N PRO A 69 -5.24 -8.55 10.11
CA PRO A 69 -6.13 -9.32 9.26
C PRO A 69 -6.79 -10.47 10.03
N LYS A 70 -7.92 -10.95 9.51
CA LYS A 70 -8.60 -12.15 10.03
C LYS A 70 -7.69 -13.38 9.93
N THR A 71 -7.91 -14.37 10.79
CA THR A 71 -7.19 -15.65 10.75
C THR A 71 -7.22 -16.28 9.35
N GLY A 72 -6.06 -16.73 8.87
CA GLY A 72 -5.91 -17.30 7.52
C GLY A 72 -5.66 -16.28 6.41
N CYS A 73 -5.81 -14.98 6.70
CA CYS A 73 -5.39 -13.91 5.80
C CYS A 73 -4.02 -13.36 6.19
N SER A 74 -3.31 -12.79 5.22
CA SER A 74 -2.15 -11.94 5.44
C SER A 74 -2.37 -10.56 4.82
N ARG A 75 -1.61 -9.59 5.31
CA ARG A 75 -1.75 -8.18 4.99
C ARG A 75 -0.42 -7.64 4.50
N ARG A 76 -0.44 -6.78 3.48
CA ARG A 76 0.74 -6.04 2.99
C ARG A 76 0.33 -4.68 2.44
N PHE A 77 1.26 -3.72 2.48
CA PHE A 77 1.09 -2.48 1.74
C PHE A 77 1.62 -2.64 0.32
N GLU A 78 0.87 -2.11 -0.64
CA GLU A 78 1.25 -2.08 -2.06
C GLU A 78 1.20 -0.64 -2.58
N ILE A 79 2.04 -0.30 -3.55
CA ILE A 79 1.92 0.96 -4.31
C ILE A 79 1.29 0.60 -5.65
N ARG A 80 0.18 1.26 -5.99
CA ARG A 80 -0.55 1.05 -7.25
C ARG A 80 -0.81 2.39 -7.94
N ARG A 81 -1.09 2.35 -9.24
CA ARG A 81 -1.58 3.55 -9.95
C ARG A 81 -2.99 3.86 -9.47
N ARG A 82 -3.31 5.13 -9.22
CA ARG A 82 -4.64 5.57 -8.79
C ARG A 82 -5.74 5.12 -9.75
N GLN A 83 -5.47 5.22 -11.06
CA GLN A 83 -6.40 4.80 -12.12
C GLN A 83 -6.82 3.33 -12.04
N GLU A 84 -6.03 2.46 -11.40
CA GLU A 84 -6.35 1.04 -11.22
C GLU A 84 -7.28 0.78 -10.03
N VAL A 85 -7.42 1.74 -9.11
CA VAL A 85 -8.01 1.55 -7.78
C VAL A 85 -9.20 2.48 -7.53
N GLU A 86 -9.10 3.74 -7.94
CA GLU A 86 -10.12 4.76 -7.76
C GLU A 86 -11.07 4.72 -8.98
N ARG A 87 -12.17 3.95 -8.86
CA ARG A 87 -13.29 3.93 -9.82
C ARG A 87 -14.56 4.50 -9.19
#